data_AF-A0A0G1GHQ8-F1
#
_entry.id   AF-A0A0G1GHQ8-F1
#
_cell.length_a   1.000
_cell.length_b   1.000
_cell.length_c   1.000
_cell.angle_alpha   90.00
_cell.angle_beta   90.00
_cell.angle_gamma   90.00
#
_symmetry.space_group_name_H-M   'P 1'
#
loop_
_entity.id
_entity.type
_entity.pdbx_description
1 polymer ?
#
loop_
_entity_poly.entity_id
_entity_poly.type
_entity_poly.pdbx_seq_one_letter_code
_entity_poly.pdbx_strand_id
1 'polypeptide(L)' 'MKIKIDQENCIGCGSCVAMAKQTFKMNDAGKSEVVNQAGNSDEEILLAAKSCPVRVIQVSDDQDKQL' A
#
# COMPACT_ATOMS: atom_id res chain seq x y z
N MET A 1 5.48 5.96 10.29
CA MET A 1 5.27 4.85 9.33
C MET A 1 5.50 5.33 7.91
N LYS A 2 6.18 4.52 7.09
CA LYS A 2 6.48 4.80 5.68
C LYS A 2 5.99 3.66 4.80
N ILE A 3 5.28 4.00 3.73
CA ILE A 3 4.71 3.04 2.77
C ILE A 3 5.37 3.25 1.41
N LYS A 4 5.84 2.16 0.81
CA LYS A 4 6.40 2.14 -0.55
C LYS A 4 5.72 1.05 -1.36
N ILE A 5 5.51 1.33 -2.65
CA ILE A 5 4.94 0.36 -3.59
C ILE A 5 5.92 0.21 -4.75
N ASP A 6 6.36 -1.01 -5.01
CA ASP A 6 7.07 -1.34 -6.24
C ASP A 6 6.10 -1.25 -7.43
N GLN A 7 6.25 -0.19 -8.22
CA GLN A 7 5.39 0.11 -9.37
C GLN A 7 5.60 -0.86 -10.54
N GLU A 8 6.81 -1.41 -10.68
CA GLU A 8 7.15 -2.31 -11.78
C GLU A 8 6.42 -3.64 -11.61
N ASN A 9 6.43 -4.18 -10.38
CA ASN A 9 5.80 -5.45 -10.06
C ASN A 9 4.33 -5.33 -9.65
N CYS A 10 3.80 -4.11 -9.46
CA CYS A 10 2.40 -3.91 -9.13
C CYS A 10 1.49 -4.37 -10.29
N ILE A 11 0.67 -5.40 -10.10
CA ILE A 11 -0.22 -5.92 -11.15
C ILE A 11 -1.60 -5.24 -11.22
N GLY A 12 -1.84 -4.23 -10.38
CA GLY A 12 -3.11 -3.48 -10.41
C GLY A 12 -4.34 -4.20 -9.86
N CYS A 13 -4.16 -5.20 -8.97
CA CYS A 13 -5.27 -6.01 -8.44
C CYS A 13 -6.33 -5.24 -7.61
N GLY A 14 -5.99 -4.05 -7.09
CA GLY A 14 -6.93 -3.20 -6.34
C GLY A 14 -7.20 -3.61 -4.88
N SER A 15 -6.69 -4.75 -4.38
CA SER A 15 -6.96 -5.21 -3.00
C SER A 15 -6.58 -4.19 -1.93
N CYS A 16 -5.44 -3.51 -2.10
CA CYS A 16 -4.99 -2.48 -1.17
C CYS A 16 -5.94 -1.27 -1.09
N VAL A 17 -6.53 -0.86 -2.22
CA VAL A 17 -7.52 0.23 -2.27
C VAL A 17 -8.83 -0.22 -1.61
N ALA A 18 -9.23 -1.48 -1.79
CA ALA A 18 -10.42 -2.02 -1.13
C ALA A 18 -10.27 -2.06 0.41
N MET A 19 -9.07 -2.35 0.91
CA MET A 19 -8.78 -2.43 2.34
C MET A 19 -8.49 -1.06 2.99
N ALA A 20 -7.79 -0.15 2.30
CA ALA A 20 -7.37 1.13 2.84
C ALA A 20 -7.45 2.25 1.77
N LYS A 21 -8.68 2.57 1.37
CA LYS A 21 -9.01 3.54 0.29
C LYS A 21 -8.56 4.99 0.53
N GLN A 22 -8.27 5.36 1.79
CA GLN A 22 -7.77 6.70 2.11
C GLN A 22 -6.25 6.76 2.03
N THR A 23 -5.57 5.61 2.11
CA THR A 23 -4.11 5.49 1.96
C THR A 23 -3.71 5.18 0.51
N PHE A 24 -4.43 4.29 -0.16
CA PHE A 24 -4.10 3.80 -1.50
C PHE A 24 -5.12 4.26 -2.53
N LYS A 25 -4.66 4.55 -3.75
CA LYS A 25 -5.50 4.84 -4.91
C LYS A 25 -4.96 4.12 -6.14
N MET A 26 -5.83 3.83 -7.12
CA MET A 26 -5.39 3.43 -8.45
C MET A 26 -5.08 4.67 -9.30
N ASN A 27 -3.91 4.69 -9.93
CA ASN A 27 -3.52 5.72 -10.90
C ASN A 27 -3.98 5.36 -12.32
N ASP A 28 -3.77 6.29 -13.27
CA ASP A 28 -4.21 6.14 -14.66
C ASP A 28 -3.49 5.02 -15.41
N ALA A 29 -2.34 4.54 -14.91
CA ALA A 29 -1.61 3.39 -15.44
C ALA A 29 -2.13 2.05 -14.90
N GLY A 30 -3.22 2.06 -14.11
CA GLY A 30 -3.78 0.87 -13.48
C GLY A 30 -2.89 0.30 -12.37
N LYS A 31 -2.03 1.11 -11.76
CA LYS A 31 -1.17 0.73 -10.63
C LYS A 31 -1.65 1.38 -9.33
N SER A 32 -1.31 0.78 -8.21
CA SER A 32 -1.61 1.36 -6.90
C SER A 32 -0.55 2.40 -6.52
N GLU A 33 -0.99 3.55 -5.99
CA GLU A 33 -0.15 4.61 -5.45
C GLU A 33 -0.56 4.97 -4.01
N VAL A 34 0.40 5.48 -3.24
CA VAL A 34 0.13 5.97 -1.87
C VAL A 34 -0.23 7.44 -1.95
N VAL A 35 -1.47 7.79 -1.58
CA VAL A 35 -1.96 9.18 -1.60
C VAL A 35 -1.89 9.85 -0.22
N ASN A 36 -1.94 9.06 0.85
CA ASN A 36 -1.80 9.55 2.23
C ASN A 36 -1.24 8.44 3.12
N GLN A 37 -0.03 8.62 3.66
CA GLN A 37 0.62 7.61 4.49
C GLN A 37 -0.10 7.33 5.82
N ALA A 38 -0.96 8.25 6.27
CA ALA A 38 -1.77 8.14 7.47
C ALA A 38 -3.26 8.29 7.14
N GLY A 39 -3.68 7.87 5.93
CA GLY A 39 -5.07 8.00 5.48
C GLY A 39 -6.03 7.05 6.19
N ASN A 40 -5.55 5.87 6.58
CA ASN A 40 -6.24 4.82 7.30
C ASN A 40 -5.49 4.45 8.58
N SER A 41 -6.08 3.61 9.43
CA SER A 41 -5.41 3.06 10.60
C SER A 41 -4.23 2.16 10.22
N ASP A 42 -3.25 2.04 11.10
CA ASP A 42 -2.08 1.18 10.91
C ASP A 42 -2.48 -0.28 10.64
N GLU A 43 -3.52 -0.79 11.31
CA GLU A 43 -4.06 -2.13 11.07
C GLU A 43 -4.63 -2.30 9.66
N GLU A 44 -5.41 -1.33 9.17
CA GLU A 44 -5.94 -1.36 7.80
C GLU A 44 -4.82 -1.29 6.76
N ILE A 45 -3.80 -0.46 7.00
CA ILE A 45 -2.64 -0.31 6.11
C ILE A 45 -1.83 -1.61 6.05
N LEU A 46 -1.57 -2.23 7.20
CA LEU A 46 -0.85 -3.51 7.27
C LEU A 46 -1.67 -4.63 6.63
N LEU A 47 -2.99 -4.65 6.82
CA LEU A 47 -3.87 -5.62 6.18
C LEU A 47 -3.89 -5.43 4.66
N ALA A 48 -3.94 -4.17 4.19
CA ALA A 48 -3.85 -3.83 2.78
C ALA A 48 -2.52 -4.31 2.16
N ALA A 49 -1.40 -4.11 2.85
CA ALA A 49 -0.10 -4.62 2.41
C ALA A 49 -0.07 -6.16 2.32
N LYS A 50 -0.59 -6.85 3.34
CA LYS A 50 -0.71 -8.32 3.37
C LYS A 50 -1.67 -8.88 2.31
N SER A 51 -2.68 -8.10 1.91
CA SER A 51 -3.63 -8.48 0.86
C SER A 51 -3.05 -8.45 -0.55
N CYS A 52 -1.84 -7.87 -0.73
CA CYS A 52 -1.21 -7.77 -2.03
C CYS A 52 -0.74 -9.15 -2.51
N PRO A 53 -1.31 -9.71 -3.60
CA PRO A 53 -0.97 -11.06 -4.06
C PRO A 53 0.48 -11.20 -4.54
N VAL A 54 1.08 -10.09 -5.00
CA VAL A 54 2.47 -10.02 -5.47
C VAL A 54 3.41 -9.36 -4.46
N ARG A 55 2.91 -9.05 -3.25
CA ARG A 55 3.71 -8.53 -2.10
C ARG A 55 4.59 -7.31 -2.42
N VAL A 56 4.09 -6.38 -3.23
CA VAL A 56 4.84 -5.18 -3.66
C VAL A 56 4.70 -3.98 -2.72
N ILE A 57 3.90 -4.10 -1.67
CA ILE A 57 3.64 -3.03 -0.71
C ILE A 57 4.54 -3.26 0.51
N GLN A 58 5.48 -2.36 0.74
CA GLN A 58 6.38 -2.37 1.89
C GLN A 58 5.94 -1.31 2.89
N VAL A 59 5.80 -1.72 4.15
CA VAL A 59 5.47 -0.85 5.27
C VAL A 59 6.65 -0.89 6.24
N SER A 60 7.14 0.28 6.64
CA SER A 60 8.26 0.43 7.56
C SER A 60 7.94 1.43 8.66
N ASP A 61 8.59 1.30 9.80
CA ASP A 61 8.56 2.30 10.87
C ASP A 61 9.44 3.53 10.52
N ASP A 62 9.43 4.56 11.35
CA ASP A 62 10.26 5.77 11.19
C ASP A 62 11.76 5.47 11.29
N GLN A 63 12.14 4.31 11.84
CA GLN A 63 13.51 3.79 11.81
C GLN A 63 13.81 2.92 10.56
N ASP A 64 13.00 2.98 9.51
CA ASP A 64 13.08 2.18 8.27
C ASP A 64 13.02 0.65 8.50
N LYS A 65 12.66 0.20 9.71
CA LYS A 65 12.46 -1.20 10.03
C LYS A 65 11.14 -1.68 9.42
N GLN A 66 11.19 -2.73 8.61
CA GLN A 66 9.99 -3.33 8.00
C GLN A 66 9.05 -3.89 9.08
N LEU A 67 7.77 -3.55 8.97
CA LEU A 67 6.68 -3.93 9.88
C LEU A 67 5.90 -5.15 9.37
#